data_AF-A0A1F4UIX6-F1
#
_entry.id   AF-A0A1F4UIX6-F1
#
_cell.length_a   1.000
_cell.length_b   1.000
_cell.length_c   1.000
_cell.angle_alpha   90.00
_cell.angle_beta   90.00
_cell.angle_gamma   90.00
#
_symmetry.space_group_name_H-M   'P 1'
#
loop_
_entity.id
_entity.type
_entity.pdbx_description
1 polymer ?
#
loop_
_entity_poly.entity_id
_entity_poly.type
_entity_poly.pdbx_seq_one_letter_code
_entity_poly.pdbx_strand_id
1 'polypeptide(L)' 'MDWVASIFTASGSFLLSKKWQYGWLLSGFANLLWMAYGIWGAHSIPLAVLNIFMATNAIRGFRNWKKGQVL' A
#
# COMPACT_ATOMS: atom_id res chain seq x y z
N MET A 1 -9.48 12.72 2.63
CA MET A 1 -8.27 11.88 2.48
C MET A 1 -8.63 10.40 2.43
N ASP A 2 -9.50 9.91 3.31
CA ASP A 2 -9.92 8.49 3.37
C ASP A 2 -10.46 7.93 2.06
N TRP A 3 -11.31 8.67 1.36
CA TRP A 3 -11.92 8.18 0.13
C TRP A 3 -10.87 8.01 -0.98
N VAL A 4 -9.89 8.92 -1.02
CA VAL A 4 -8.78 8.85 -1.97
C VAL A 4 -7.88 7.66 -1.64
N ALA A 5 -7.49 7.49 -0.38
CA ALA A 5 -6.70 6.33 0.07
C ALA A 5 -7.43 5.01 -0.23
N SER A 6 -8.74 4.96 0.01
CA SER A 6 -9.60 3.79 -0.24
C SER A 6 -9.66 3.44 -1.73
N ILE A 7 -9.81 4.44 -2.62
CA ILE A 7 -9.80 4.23 -4.08
C ILE A 7 -8.44 3.68 -4.54
N PHE A 8 -7.33 4.23 -4.03
CA PHE A 8 -6.00 3.71 -4.35
C PHE A 8 -5.78 2.29 -3.81
N THR A 9 -6.26 1.97 -2.60
CA THR A 9 -6.20 0.61 -2.04
C THR A 9 -7.01 -0.38 -2.89
N ALA A 10 -8.22 -0.01 -3.31
CA ALA A 10 -9.07 -0.85 -4.15
C ALA A 10 -8.45 -1.08 -5.53
N SER A 11 -7.95 0.00 -6.15
CA SER A 11 -7.31 -0.05 -7.48
C SER A 11 -6.00 -0.85 -7.45
N GLY A 12 -5.20 -0.70 -6.40
CA GLY A 12 -3.98 -1.47 -6.19
C GLY A 12 -4.27 -2.96 -6.03
N SER A 13 -5.27 -3.31 -5.21
CA SER A 13 -5.72 -4.70 -5.01
C SER A 13 -6.25 -5.32 -6.31
N PHE A 14 -7.03 -4.57 -7.09
CA PHE A 14 -7.53 -5.02 -8.38
C PHE A 14 -6.39 -5.33 -9.37
N LEU A 15 -5.39 -4.44 -9.46
CA LEU A 15 -4.22 -4.65 -10.31
C LEU A 15 -3.37 -5.85 -9.86
N LEU A 16 -3.20 -6.03 -8.55
CA LEU A 16 -2.54 -7.21 -7.99
C LEU A 16 -3.28 -8.50 -8.35
N SER A 17 -4.62 -8.51 -8.27
CA SER A 17 -5.45 -9.63 -8.69
C SER A 17 -5.27 -9.98 -10.18
N LYS A 18 -5.08 -8.98 -11.04
CA LYS A 18 -4.77 -9.15 -12.47
C LYS A 18 -3.30 -9.49 -12.75
N LYS A 19 -2.50 -9.77 -11.72
CA LYS A 19 -1.04 -10.03 -11.81
C LYS A 19 -0.26 -8.87 -12.45
N TRP A 20 -0.69 -7.64 -12.24
CA TRP A 20 0.03 -6.46 -12.70
C TRP A 20 0.95 -5.91 -11.61
N GLN A 21 2.25 -5.80 -11.94
CA GLN A 21 3.28 -5.30 -11.02
C GLN A 21 2.99 -3.90 -10.48
N TYR A 22 2.33 -3.05 -11.26
CA TYR A 22 1.99 -1.67 -10.87
C TYR A 22 1.01 -1.61 -9.69
N GLY A 23 0.30 -2.71 -9.40
CA GLY A 23 -0.53 -2.81 -8.21
C GLY A 23 0.25 -2.64 -6.91
N TRP A 24 1.51 -3.07 -6.86
CA TRP A 24 2.39 -2.85 -5.70
C TRP A 24 2.71 -1.38 -5.48
N LEU A 25 2.99 -0.63 -6.55
CA LEU A 25 3.26 0.80 -6.44
C LEU A 25 2.01 1.55 -5.95
N LEU A 26 0.84 1.21 -6.50
CA LEU A 26 -0.42 1.78 -6.06
C LEU A 26 -0.71 1.48 -4.59
N SER A 27 -0.51 0.23 -4.15
CA SER A 27 -0.64 -0.14 -2.74
C SER A 27 0.37 0.59 -1.86
N GLY A 28 1.61 0.81 -2.32
CA GLY A 28 2.60 1.60 -1.60
C GLY A 28 2.14 3.05 -1.38
N PHE A 29 1.66 3.71 -2.42
CA PHE A 29 1.09 5.06 -2.32
C PHE A 29 -0.15 5.11 -1.42
N ALA A 30 -1.04 4.12 -1.52
CA ALA A 30 -2.22 4.03 -0.67
C ALA A 30 -1.83 3.93 0.82
N ASN A 31 -0.82 3.12 1.15
CA ASN A 31 -0.34 2.99 2.53
C ASN A 31 0.29 4.30 3.04
N LEU A 32 1.00 5.07 2.20
CA LEU A 32 1.48 6.40 2.62
C LEU A 32 0.33 7.37 2.93
N LEU A 33 -0.77 7.31 2.17
CA LEU A 33 -1.97 8.09 2.45
C LEU A 33 -2.67 7.64 3.73
N TRP A 34 -2.72 6.33 4.00
CA TRP A 34 -3.25 5.79 5.25
C TRP A 34 -2.36 6.10 6.47
N MET A 35 -1.04 6.19 6.29
CA MET A 35 -0.13 6.68 7.33
C MET A 35 -0.42 8.14 7.66
N ALA A 36 -0.52 8.99 6.65
CA ALA A 36 -0.91 10.39 6.79
C ALA A 36 -2.25 10.52 7.53
N TYR A 37 -3.25 9.73 7.13
CA TYR A 37 -4.53 9.69 7.83
C TYR A 37 -4.42 9.19 9.28
N GLY A 38 -3.60 8.16 9.53
CA GLY A 38 -3.35 7.63 10.87
C GLY A 38 -2.81 8.70 11.83
N ILE A 39 -1.94 9.58 11.34
CA ILE A 39 -1.35 10.67 12.14
C ILE A 39 -2.33 11.83 12.34
N TRP A 40 -2.96 12.30 11.26
CA TRP A 40 -3.75 13.54 11.27
C TRP A 40 -5.24 13.36 11.54
N GLY A 41 -5.84 12.25 11.10
CA GLY A 41 -7.28 12.01 11.24
C GLY A 41 -7.60 11.11 12.42
N ALA A 42 -6.97 9.93 12.48
CA ALA A 42 -7.26 8.93 13.51
C ALA A 42 -6.41 9.08 14.79
N HIS A 43 -5.39 9.95 14.78
CA HIS A 43 -4.42 10.14 15.86
C HIS A 43 -3.88 8.83 16.45
N SER A 44 -3.66 7.84 15.60
CA SER A 44 -3.28 6.47 15.94
C SER A 44 -1.88 6.16 15.43
N ILE A 45 -0.92 6.22 16.35
CA ILE A 45 0.49 5.86 16.12
C ILE A 45 0.64 4.42 15.59
N PRO A 46 -0.07 3.40 16.12
CA PRO A 46 0.01 2.04 15.59
C PRO A 46 -0.39 1.93 14.11
N LEU A 47 -1.43 2.67 13.70
CA LEU A 47 -1.89 2.73 12.31
C LEU A 47 -0.82 3.34 11.39
N ALA A 48 -0.16 4.40 11.84
CA ALA A 48 0.92 5.02 11.07
C ALA A 48 2.11 4.06 10.87
N VAL A 49 2.53 3.38 11.95
CA VAL A 49 3.65 2.41 11.91
C VAL A 49 3.33 1.23 11.00
N LEU A 50 2.13 0.64 11.12
CA LEU A 50 1.69 -0.45 10.25
C LEU A 50 1.77 -0.08 8.77
N ASN A 51 1.32 1.13 8.43
CA ASN A 51 1.31 1.61 7.05
C ASN A 51 2.72 1.86 6.50
N ILE A 52 3.69 2.26 7.33
CA ILE A 52 5.12 2.33 6.96
C ILE A 52 5.65 0.95 6.58
N PHE A 53 5.37 -0.07 7.39
CA PHE A 53 5.78 -1.44 7.11
C PHE A 53 5.12 -1.96 5.83
N MET A 54 3.82 -1.70 5.65
CA MET A 54 3.07 -2.07 4.44
C MET A 54 3.64 -1.38 3.19
N ALA A 55 3.98 -0.10 3.25
CA ALA A 55 4.60 0.62 2.14
C ALA A 55 5.98 0.03 1.78
N THR A 56 6.78 -0.31 2.79
CA THR A 56 8.08 -0.96 2.59
C THR A 56 7.91 -2.36 1.97
N ASN A 57 6.91 -3.12 2.43
CA ASN A 57 6.58 -4.42 1.87
C ASN A 57 6.11 -4.30 0.40
N ALA A 58 5.35 -3.26 0.07
CA ALA A 58 4.92 -3.01 -1.30
C ALA A 58 6.10 -2.74 -2.24
N ILE A 59 7.13 -2.00 -1.79
CA ILE A 59 8.38 -1.80 -2.55
C ILE A 59 9.11 -3.13 -2.75
N ARG A 60 9.18 -3.98 -1.72
CA ARG A 60 9.79 -5.32 -1.83
C ARG A 60 9.01 -6.22 -2.79
N GLY A 61 7.68 -6.21 -2.69
CA GLY A 61 6.77 -6.93 -3.60
C GLY A 61 6.98 -6.51 -5.06
N PHE A 62 7.09 -5.20 -5.32
CA PHE A 62 7.39 -4.70 -6.66
C PHE A 62 8.74 -5.19 -7.19
N ARG A 63 9.82 -5.10 -6.38
CA ARG A 63 11.16 -5.55 -6.77
C ARG A 63 11.26 -7.06 -6.97
N ASN A 64 10.51 -7.84 -6.20
CA ASN A 64 10.53 -9.30 -6.23
C ASN A 64 9.49 -9.90 -7.19
N TRP A 65 8.59 -9.10 -7.74
CA TRP A 65 7.49 -9.54 -8.61
C TRP A 65 7.96 -10.36 -9.82
N LYS A 66 9.05 -9.93 -10.49
CA LYS A 66 9.61 -10.66 -11.64
C LYS A 66 10.52 -11.84 -11.26
N LYS A 67 10.88 -11.98 -9.98
CA LYS A 67 11.74 -13.06 -9.51
C LYS A 67 10.97 -14.32 -9.14
N GLY A 68 9.63 -14.31 -9.18
CA GLY A 68 8.81 -15.43 -8.70
C GLY A 68 8.99 -15.72 -7.20
N GLN A 69 9.59 -14.79 -6.45
CA GLN A 69 9.94 -14.95 -5.03
C GLN A 69 8.91 -14.32 -4.08
N VAL A 70 7.76 -13.91 -4.58
CA VAL A 70 6.67 -13.45 -3.71
C VAL A 70 5.87 -14.68 -3.30
N LEU A 71 6.40 -15.38 -2.28
CA LEU A 71 5.69 -16.36 -1.46
C LEU A 71 4.63 -15.66 -0.61
#